data_AF-A0A6I6IS41-F1
#
_entry.id   AF-A0A6I6IS41-F1
#
_cell.length_a   1.000
_cell.length_b   1.000
_cell.length_c   1.000
_cell.angle_alpha   90.00
_cell.angle_beta   90.00
_cell.angle_gamma   90.00
#
_symmetry.space_group_name_H-M   'P 1'
#
loop_
_entity.id
_entity.type
_entity.pdbx_description
1 polymer ?
#
loop_
_entity_poly.entity_id
_entity_poly.type
_entity_poly.pdbx_seq_one_letter_code
_entity_poly.pdbx_strand_id
1 'polypeptide(L)'
;MARMSYTATIECDGVTSEPLEIEVTLDGGLGRGSFAVPPGLAGVVMNASTHATVRTEEGEEFKILFHRVLFPECVAEFETSGPVPMGRKVA
;
A
#
# COMPACT_ATOMS: atom_id res chain seq x y z
N MET A 1 -12.00 10.93 9.80
CA MET A 1 -10.99 10.14 9.06
C MET A 1 -11.08 10.54 7.60
N ALA A 2 -9.95 10.76 6.93
CA ALA A 2 -9.92 11.12 5.51
C ALA A 2 -9.48 9.90 4.71
N ARG A 3 -10.08 9.64 3.55
CA ARG A 3 -9.68 8.57 2.63
C ARG A 3 -8.95 9.17 1.43
N MET A 4 -7.84 8.57 1.06
CA MET A 4 -7.03 8.93 -0.10
C MET A 4 -6.92 7.71 -1.01
N SER A 5 -6.94 7.95 -2.32
CA SER A 5 -6.70 6.92 -3.33
C SER A 5 -5.51 7.32 -4.19
N TYR A 6 -4.68 6.34 -4.51
CA TYR A 6 -3.49 6.51 -5.35
C TYR A 6 -3.45 5.40 -6.38
N THR A 7 -3.06 5.76 -7.60
CA THR A 7 -2.43 4.80 -8.50
C THR A 7 -0.95 4.76 -8.15
N ALA A 8 -0.44 3.59 -7.81
CA ALA A 8 0.94 3.44 -7.35
C ALA A 8 1.54 2.09 -7.75
N THR A 9 2.86 2.04 -7.81
CA THR A 9 3.61 0.79 -7.80
C THR A 9 4.11 0.50 -6.39
N ILE A 10 4.26 -0.78 -6.08
CA ILE A 10 4.71 -1.25 -4.78
C ILE A 10 5.99 -2.06 -5.00
N GLU A 11 7.05 -1.61 -4.35
CA GLU A 11 8.34 -2.29 -4.33
C GLU A 11 8.55 -3.00 -2.99
N CYS A 12 8.78 -4.30 -3.05
CA CYS A 12 8.93 -5.16 -1.89
C CYS A 12 9.99 -6.23 -2.20
N ASP A 13 11.05 -6.30 -1.38
CA ASP A 13 12.17 -7.25 -1.54
C ASP A 13 12.76 -7.30 -2.97
N GLY A 14 12.87 -6.14 -3.63
CA GLY A 14 13.41 -6.02 -5.00
C GLY A 14 12.43 -6.44 -6.11
N VAL A 15 11.19 -6.76 -5.77
CA VAL A 15 10.09 -6.99 -6.71
C VAL A 15 9.20 -5.75 -6.77
N THR A 16 8.95 -5.25 -7.97
CA THR A 16 8.05 -4.12 -8.22
C THR A 16 6.76 -4.62 -8.87
N SER A 17 5.61 -4.18 -8.36
CA SER A 17 4.32 -4.48 -8.96
C SER A 17 4.06 -3.69 -10.24
N GLU A 18 3.08 -4.15 -11.02
CA GLU A 18 2.36 -3.28 -11.94
C GLU A 18 1.63 -2.17 -11.16
N PRO A 19 1.29 -1.03 -11.80
CA PRO A 19 0.50 0.01 -11.19
C PRO A 19 -0.86 -0.53 -10.72
N LEU A 20 -1.24 -0.21 -9.49
CA LEU A 20 -2.52 -0.59 -8.90
C LEU A 20 -3.13 0.56 -8.11
N GLU A 21 -4.45 0.50 -7.96
CA GLU A 21 -5.16 1.40 -7.05
C GLU A 21 -4.98 0.92 -5.61
N ILE A 22 -4.57 1.85 -4.75
CA ILE A 22 -4.46 1.64 -3.31
C ILE A 22 -5.31 2.68 -2.59
N GLU A 23 -5.98 2.25 -1.53
CA GLU A 23 -6.79 3.14 -0.71
C GLU A 23 -6.19 3.24 0.69
N VAL A 24 -6.00 4.47 1.15
CA VAL A 24 -5.40 4.79 2.45
C VAL A 24 -6.37 5.64 3.26
N THR A 25 -6.74 5.14 4.43
CA THR A 25 -7.49 5.89 5.44
C THR A 25 -6.52 6.53 6.42
N LEU A 26 -6.59 7.84 6.56
CA LEU A 26 -5.75 8.62 7.46
C LEU A 26 -6.39 8.79 8.84
N ASP A 27 -5.57 8.54 9.86
CA ASP A 27 -5.86 8.82 11.27
C ASP A 27 -4.65 9.48 11.94
N GLY A 28 -4.78 10.74 12.37
CA GLY A 28 -3.74 11.47 13.10
C GLY A 28 -2.39 11.66 12.37
N GLY A 29 -2.31 11.41 11.07
CA GLY A 29 -1.08 11.52 10.26
C GLY A 29 -0.47 10.18 9.85
N LEU A 30 -0.94 9.07 10.42
CA LEU A 30 -0.65 7.71 9.95
C LEU A 30 -1.79 7.23 9.05
N GLY A 31 -1.46 6.39 8.08
CA GLY A 31 -2.42 5.78 7.18
C GLY A 31 -2.56 4.28 7.41
N ARG A 32 -3.75 3.76 7.18
CA ARG A 32 -4.01 2.32 7.06
C ARG A 32 -4.78 2.06 5.79
N GLY A 33 -4.49 0.95 5.13
CA GLY A 33 -5.09 0.67 3.84
C GLY A 33 -5.09 -0.78 3.49
N SER A 34 -5.64 -1.06 2.32
CA SER A 34 -5.63 -2.38 1.73
C SER A 34 -5.57 -2.29 0.21
N PHE A 35 -4.99 -3.30 -0.42
CA PHE A 35 -5.05 -3.47 -1.87
C PHE A 35 -5.08 -4.93 -2.28
N ALA A 36 -5.57 -5.19 -3.49
CA ALA A 36 -5.53 -6.52 -4.09
C ALA A 36 -4.09 -6.86 -4.49
N VAL A 37 -3.53 -7.93 -3.93
CA VAL A 37 -2.14 -8.34 -4.16
C VAL A 37 -1.97 -8.76 -5.61
N PRO A 38 -1.15 -8.05 -6.40
CA PRO A 38 -0.93 -8.43 -7.78
C PRO A 38 -0.12 -9.74 -7.83
N PRO A 39 -0.31 -10.58 -8.87
CA PRO A 39 0.35 -11.89 -8.94
C PRO A 39 1.87 -11.85 -8.77
N GLY A 40 2.52 -10.80 -9.29
CA GLY A 40 3.96 -10.60 -9.15
C GLY A 40 4.43 -10.36 -7.71
N LEU A 41 3.58 -9.80 -6.84
CA LEU A 41 3.89 -9.56 -5.43
C LEU A 41 3.43 -10.67 -4.49
N ALA A 42 2.60 -11.60 -4.95
CA ALA A 42 2.01 -12.63 -4.09
C ALA A 42 3.06 -13.42 -3.29
N GLY A 43 4.19 -13.77 -3.91
CA GLY A 43 5.25 -14.53 -3.25
C GLY A 43 6.00 -13.76 -2.15
N VAL A 44 6.12 -12.43 -2.27
CA VAL A 44 6.87 -11.59 -1.31
C VAL A 44 5.99 -11.05 -0.20
N VAL A 45 4.73 -10.71 -0.51
CA VAL A 45 3.77 -10.14 0.45
C VAL A 45 3.26 -11.18 1.44
N MET A 46 3.31 -12.49 1.10
CA MET A 46 2.94 -13.59 1.99
C MET A 46 3.82 -13.71 3.24
N ASN A 47 5.02 -13.12 3.22
CA ASN A 47 5.85 -13.02 4.41
C ASN A 47 5.38 -11.78 5.22
N ALA A 48 4.34 -11.94 6.04
CA ALA A 48 3.82 -10.84 6.86
C ALA A 48 4.93 -10.23 7.73
N SER A 49 4.92 -8.90 7.93
CA SER A 49 6.01 -8.07 8.51
C SER A 49 7.05 -7.52 7.53
N THR A 50 6.85 -7.68 6.22
CA THR A 50 7.71 -7.05 5.22
C THR A 50 7.36 -5.57 5.04
N HIS A 51 8.40 -4.73 4.96
CA HIS A 51 8.25 -3.34 4.58
C HIS A 51 8.19 -3.22 3.05
N ALA A 52 7.34 -2.35 2.55
CA ALA A 52 7.30 -2.00 1.13
C ALA A 52 7.36 -0.50 0.94
N THR A 53 7.88 -0.10 -0.22
CA THR A 53 7.87 1.28 -0.67
C THR A 53 6.75 1.42 -1.70
N VAL A 54 5.83 2.34 -1.44
CA VAL A 54 4.79 2.74 -2.39
C VAL A 54 5.30 3.96 -3.13
N ARG A 55 5.26 3.90 -4.47
CA ARG A 55 5.58 5.02 -5.36
C ARG A 55 4.34 5.39 -6.16
N THR A 56 3.82 6.58 -5.95
CA THR A 56 2.66 7.13 -6.68
C THR A 56 3.04 7.50 -8.11
N GLU A 57 2.06 7.58 -9.01
CA GLU A 57 2.28 8.08 -10.38
C GLU A 57 2.81 9.53 -10.43
N GLU A 58 2.54 10.32 -9.40
CA GLU A 58 3.03 11.71 -9.26
C GLU A 58 4.50 11.76 -8.79
N GLY A 59 5.11 10.61 -8.51
CA GLY A 59 6.50 10.47 -8.07
C GLY A 59 6.71 10.59 -6.56
N GLU A 60 5.64 10.76 -5.78
CA GLU A 60 5.70 10.74 -4.31
C GLU A 60 5.91 9.32 -3.79
N GLU A 61 6.67 9.18 -2.70
CA GLU A 61 6.98 7.89 -2.10
C GLU A 61 6.63 7.86 -0.61
N PHE A 62 6.14 6.72 -0.14
CA PHE A 62 5.95 6.46 1.28
C PHE A 62 6.12 4.98 1.61
N LYS A 63 6.45 4.68 2.87
CA LYS A 63 6.69 3.33 3.34
C LYS A 63 5.47 2.75 4.02
N ILE A 64 5.22 1.47 3.76
CA ILE A 64 4.15 0.70 4.37
C ILE A 64 4.71 -0.57 5.01
N LEU A 65 3.98 -1.07 6.01
CA LEU A 65 4.22 -2.34 6.67
C LEU A 65 3.00 -3.23 6.49
N PHE A 66 3.18 -4.43 5.93
CA PHE A 66 2.10 -5.41 5.79
C PHE A 66 1.80 -6.07 7.13
N HIS A 67 0.53 -6.03 7.56
CA HIS A 67 0.07 -6.70 8.77
C HIS A 67 -0.53 -8.07 8.49
N ARG A 68 -1.30 -8.17 7.41
CA ARG A 68 -2.13 -9.33 7.13
C ARG A 68 -2.41 -9.45 5.65
N VAL A 69 -2.41 -10.67 5.17
CA VAL A 69 -2.92 -11.03 3.84
C VAL A 69 -4.18 -11.87 4.05
N LEU A 70 -5.28 -11.43 3.46
CA LEU A 70 -6.58 -12.09 3.50
C LEU A 70 -6.71 -13.05 2.31
N PHE A 71 -7.06 -14.30 2.61
CA PHE A 71 -7.37 -15.34 1.62
C PHE A 71 -8.83 -15.77 1.79
N PRO A 72 -9.53 -16.13 0.69
CA PRO A 72 -9.06 -16.31 -0.69
C PRO A 72 -8.98 -15.04 -1.55
N GLU A 73 -9.35 -13.87 -1.02
CA GLU A 73 -9.48 -12.63 -1.78
C GLU A 73 -8.14 -12.01 -2.21
N CYS A 74 -7.02 -12.52 -1.69
CA CYS A 74 -5.66 -12.03 -1.94
C CYS A 74 -5.53 -10.52 -1.70
N VAL A 75 -6.03 -10.05 -0.55
CA VAL A 75 -5.97 -8.63 -0.16
C VAL A 75 -4.90 -8.45 0.92
N ALA A 76 -3.96 -7.53 0.71
CA ALA A 76 -2.98 -7.16 1.72
C ALA A 76 -3.44 -5.92 2.48
N GLU A 77 -3.48 -6.02 3.80
CA GLU A 77 -3.69 -4.90 4.72
C GLU A 77 -2.35 -4.37 5.22
N PHE A 78 -2.23 -3.05 5.28
CA PHE A 78 -1.00 -2.37 5.65
C PHE A 78 -1.25 -1.14 6.54
N GLU A 79 -0.20 -0.73 7.24
CA GLU A 79 -0.11 0.60 7.86
C GLU A 79 1.06 1.37 7.27
N THR A 80 1.00 2.70 7.28
CA THR A 80 2.12 3.53 6.84
C THR A 80 3.12 3.70 7.97
N SER A 81 4.41 3.62 7.66
CA SER A 81 5.50 3.82 8.63
C SER A 81 5.85 5.31 8.82
N GLY A 82 5.03 6.22 8.28
CA GLY A 82 5.27 7.66 8.24
C GLY A 82 4.10 8.43 7.63
N PRO A 83 4.27 9.75 7.42
CA PRO A 83 3.23 10.59 6.84
C PRO A 83 2.89 10.14 5.43
N VAL A 84 1.60 10.15 5.12
CA VAL A 84 1.09 9.84 3.79
C VAL A 84 1.06 11.13 2.95
N PRO A 85 1.61 11.13 1.72
CA PRO A 85 1.51 12.28 0.82
C PRO A 85 0.06 12.67 0.57
N MET A 86 -0.25 13.95 0.39
CA MET A 86 -1.65 14.42 0.45
C MET A 86 -2.55 13.88 -0.67
N GLY A 87 -1.99 13.30 -1.75
CA GLY A 87 -2.71 12.51 -2.74
C GLY A 87 -4.01 13.12 -3.28
N ARG A 88 -4.80 12.29 -3.94
CA ARG A 88 -6.17 12.67 -4.31
C ARG A 88 -7.12 12.28 -3.17
N LYS A 89 -7.61 13.29 -2.45
CA LYS A 89 -8.64 13.10 -1.42
C LYS A 89 -9.94 12.62 -2.06
N VAL A 90 -10.47 11.50 -1.60
CA VAL A 90 -11.81 11.04 -1.96
C VAL A 90 -12.78 11.71 -0.99
N ALA A 91 -13.80 12.39 -1.53
CA ALA A 91 -14.83 13.10 -0.78
C ALA A 91 -15.83 12.14 -0.13
#